data_AF-A0AAU6HRZ9-F1
#
_entry.id   AF-A0AAU6HRZ9-F1
#
_cell.length_a   1.000
_cell.length_b   1.000
_cell.length_c   1.000
_cell.angle_alpha   90.00
_cell.angle_beta   90.00
_cell.angle_gamma   90.00
#
_symmetry.space_group_name_H-M   'P 1'
#
loop_
_entity.id
_entity.type
_entity.pdbx_description
1 polymer ?
#
loop_
_entity_poly.entity_id
_entity_poly.type
_entity_poly.pdbx_seq_one_letter_code
_entity_poly.pdbx_strand_id
1 'polypeptide(L)' 'MTHVRVESVDLDEGIPMLYRDFGTHVRLAHDPQQIDEAAALALLCLYVPRLVGDFEVQRLST' A
#
# COMPACT_ATOMS: atom_id res chain seq x y z
N MET A 1 4.53 14.87 4.94
CA MET A 1 3.51 14.19 4.12
C MET A 1 4.15 13.33 3.05
N THR A 2 4.11 12.01 3.25
CA THR A 2 4.56 11.01 2.26
C THR A 2 3.39 10.61 1.37
N HIS A 3 3.59 10.43 0.07
CA HIS A 3 2.52 9.92 -0.81
C HIS A 3 2.50 8.39 -0.83
N VAL A 4 1.34 7.78 -0.61
CA VAL A 4 1.12 6.35 -0.78
C VAL A 4 0.37 6.13 -2.09
N ARG A 5 1.05 5.58 -3.09
CA ARG A 5 0.49 5.26 -4.40
C ARG A 5 -0.04 3.84 -4.38
N VAL A 6 -1.35 3.69 -4.54
CA VAL A 6 -2.05 2.42 -4.44
C VAL A 6 -2.47 1.92 -5.81
N GLU A 7 -2.16 0.65 -6.08
CA GLU A 7 -2.59 -0.11 -7.26
C GLU A 7 -3.24 -1.41 -6.79
N SER A 8 -4.34 -1.80 -7.45
CA SER A 8 -4.92 -3.14 -7.31
C SER A 8 -4.35 -4.05 -8.39
N VAL A 9 -3.79 -5.19 -8.00
CA VAL A 9 -3.13 -6.13 -8.92
C VAL A 9 -3.41 -7.57 -8.50
N ASP A 10 -3.42 -8.51 -9.44
CA ASP A 10 -3.44 -9.94 -9.11
C ASP A 10 -2.03 -10.35 -8.61
N LEU A 11 -1.96 -10.95 -7.42
CA LEU A 11 -0.71 -11.42 -6.82
C LEU A 11 -0.75 -12.95 -6.65
N ASP A 12 0.42 -13.54 -6.41
CA ASP A 12 0.50 -14.96 -6.06
C ASP A 12 -0.28 -15.24 -4.77
N GLU A 13 -0.81 -16.47 -4.66
CA GLU A 13 -1.54 -16.91 -3.48
C GLU A 13 -0.68 -16.78 -2.21
N GLY A 14 -1.24 -16.17 -1.16
CA GLY A 14 -0.55 -15.95 0.10
C GLY A 14 0.34 -14.70 0.11
N ILE A 15 0.38 -13.94 -0.98
CA ILE A 15 1.01 -12.61 -1.05
C ILE A 15 -0.10 -11.56 -1.21
N PRO A 16 -0.72 -11.11 -0.11
CA PRO A 16 -1.85 -10.18 -0.19
C PRO A 16 -1.44 -8.76 -0.59
N MET A 17 -0.17 -8.39 -0.38
CA MET A 17 0.35 -7.08 -0.74
C MET A 17 1.86 -7.08 -0.96
N LEU A 18 2.33 -6.15 -1.80
CA LEU A 18 3.72 -5.76 -1.94
C LEU A 18 3.84 -4.26 -1.72
N TYR A 19 4.94 -3.83 -1.13
CA TYR A 19 5.24 -2.40 -1.04
C TYR A 19 6.69 -2.11 -1.35
N ARG A 20 6.96 -0.87 -1.78
CA ARG A 20 8.30 -0.34 -1.93
C ARG A 20 8.38 1.08 -1.43
N ASP A 21 9.29 1.32 -0.51
CA ASP A 21 9.57 2.63 0.06
C ASP A 21 10.66 3.37 -0.76
N PHE A 22 10.37 4.60 -1.18
CA PHE A 22 11.27 5.51 -1.90
C PHE A 22 11.63 6.78 -1.08
N GLY A 23 11.34 6.80 0.21
CA GLY A 23 11.51 7.96 1.09
C GLY A 23 10.39 8.99 0.91
N THR A 24 10.28 9.61 -0.26
CA THR A 24 9.26 10.65 -0.53
C THR A 24 7.88 10.10 -0.84
N HIS A 25 7.81 8.85 -1.28
CA HIS A 25 6.57 8.14 -1.54
C HIS A 25 6.77 6.64 -1.31
N VAL A 26 5.65 5.93 -1.20
CA VAL A 26 5.58 4.48 -1.11
C VAL A 26 4.64 3.99 -2.20
N ARG A 27 5.04 2.95 -2.93
CA ARG A 27 4.12 2.22 -3.80
C ARG A 27 3.57 1.04 -3.02
N LEU A 28 2.26 0.91 -2.99
CA LEU A 28 1.51 -0.20 -2.42
C LEU A 28 0.75 -0.88 -3.56
N ALA A 29 0.98 -2.16 -3.74
CA ALA A 29 0.19 -3.02 -4.60
C ALA A 29 -0.52 -4.04 -3.70
N HIS A 30 -1.84 -4.15 -3.81
CA HIS A 30 -2.61 -5.13 -3.05
C HIS A 30 -3.48 -5.96 -3.98
N ASP A 31 -3.71 -7.21 -3.60
CA ASP A 31 -4.63 -8.10 -4.29
C ASP A 31 -6.02 -8.00 -3.66
N PRO A 32 -7.02 -7.41 -4.36
CA PRO A 32 -8.36 -7.23 -3.81
C PRO A 32 -9.11 -8.55 -3.57
N GLN A 33 -8.65 -9.68 -4.12
CA GLN A 33 -9.19 -11.00 -3.84
C GLN A 33 -8.72 -11.56 -2.50
N GLN A 34 -7.56 -11.09 -2.00
CA GLN A 34 -6.93 -11.57 -0.77
C GLN A 34 -7.06 -10.57 0.39
N ILE A 35 -7.03 -9.26 0.10
CA ILE A 35 -7.10 -8.19 1.11
C ILE A 35 -7.72 -6.89 0.54
N ASP A 36 -8.54 -6.23 1.35
CA ASP A 36 -9.05 -4.91 1.00
C ASP A 36 -8.00 -3.78 1.15
N GLU A 37 -8.24 -2.64 0.50
CA GLU A 37 -7.34 -1.48 0.52
C GLU A 37 -7.06 -0.99 1.95
N ALA A 38 -8.08 -0.98 2.83
CA ALA A 38 -7.93 -0.45 4.18
C ALA A 38 -7.02 -1.33 5.05
N ALA A 39 -7.18 -2.64 4.95
CA ALA A 39 -6.32 -3.61 5.60
C ALA A 39 -4.90 -3.58 5.03
N ALA A 40 -4.74 -3.41 3.71
CA ALA A 40 -3.42 -3.23 3.08
C ALA A 40 -2.73 -1.94 3.58
N LEU A 41 -3.46 -0.82 3.73
CA LEU A 41 -2.93 0.43 4.28
C LEU A 41 -2.57 0.29 5.78
N ALA A 42 -3.37 -0.43 6.56
CA ALA A 42 -3.07 -0.71 7.96
C ALA A 42 -1.80 -1.56 8.10
N LEU A 43 -1.67 -2.63 7.32
CA LEU A 43 -0.46 -3.45 7.25
C LEU A 43 0.75 -2.62 6.79
N LEU A 44 0.58 -1.75 5.80
CA LEU A 44 1.63 -0.85 5.36
C LEU A 44 2.15 0.03 6.50
N CYS A 45 1.26 0.55 7.34
CA CYS A 45 1.64 1.36 8.50
C CYS A 45 2.39 0.56 9.57
N LEU A 46 2.14 -0.76 9.69
CA LEU A 46 2.93 -1.63 10.58
C LEU A 46 4.37 -1.80 10.07
N TYR A 47 4.56 -1.94 8.77
CA TYR A 47 5.88 -2.13 8.15
C TYR A 47 6.62 -0.81 7.89
N VAL A 48 5.91 0.30 7.76
CA VAL A 48 6.46 1.64 7.50
C VAL A 48 5.87 2.62 8.53
N PRO A 49 6.30 2.58 9.81
CA PRO A 49 5.66 3.32 10.91
C PRO A 49 5.62 4.84 10.72
N ARG A 50 6.54 5.42 9.93
CA ARG A 50 6.57 6.85 9.60
C ARG A 50 5.34 7.34 8.82
N LEU A 51 4.55 6.42 8.26
CA LEU A 51 3.29 6.76 7.59
C LEU A 51 2.17 7.03 8.59
N VAL A 52 2.25 6.57 9.85
CA VAL A 52 1.19 6.77 10.83
C VAL A 52 0.93 8.28 11.03
N GLY A 53 -0.23 8.75 10.58
CA GLY A 53 -0.67 10.14 10.74
C GLY A 53 -0.07 11.17 9.78
N ASP A 54 0.79 10.79 8.83
CA ASP A 54 1.43 11.74 7.89
C ASP A 54 1.59 11.18 6.46
N PHE A 55 0.47 10.73 5.87
CA PHE A 55 0.44 10.33 4.46
C PHE A 55 -0.83 10.74 3.72
N GLU A 56 -0.71 10.78 2.40
CA GLU A 56 -1.82 11.00 1.48
C GLU A 56 -1.91 9.83 0.50
N VAL A 57 -3.12 9.32 0.27
CA VAL A 57 -3.37 8.21 -0.66
C VAL A 57 -3.58 8.75 -2.08
N GLN A 58 -2.82 8.22 -3.03
CA GLN A 58 -2.96 8.44 -4.46
C GLN A 58 -3.35 7.12 -5.13
N ARG A 59 -4.54 7.06 -5.72
CA ARG A 59 -5.01 5.87 -6.44
C ARG A 59 -4.56 5.98 -7.90
N LEU A 60 -3.87 4.96 -8.38
CA LEU A 60 -3.43 4.90 -9.76
C LEU A 60 -4.47 4.09 -10.55
N SER A 61 -5.18 4.77 -11.46
CA SER A 61 -6.03 4.10 -12.43
C SER A 61 -5.14 3.39 -13.45
N THR A 62 -5.14 2.07 -13.44
CA THR A 62 -4.61 1.23 -14.52
C THR A 62 -5.58 1.16 -15.68
#